data_AF-A0A5B7BBH2-F1
#
_entry.id   AF-A0A5B7BBH2-F1
#
_cell.length_a   1.000
_cell.length_b   1.000
_cell.length_c   1.000
_cell.angle_alpha   90.00
_cell.angle_beta   90.00
_cell.angle_gamma   90.00
#
_symmetry.space_group_name_H-M   'P 1'
#
loop_
_entity.id
_entity.type
_entity.pdbx_description
1 polymer ?
#
loop_
_entity_poly.entity_id
_entity_poly.type
_entity_poly.pdbx_seq_one_letter_code
_entity_poly.pdbx_strand_id
1 'polypeptide(L)'
;VSMAVRATVVRFPMDPNALESSGLPWGVTVTPFAAKDENGNPPVYGSDSHLLPRCENCWAYYNTYCELEQWAWSCAFCGTLNGLSSQAIGRYSLPQSCPENMSSFIDLELPVEGSEEEVLQARPVYVAAVDLSSSE
;
A
#
# COMPACT_ATOMS: atom_id res chain seq x y z
N VAL A 1 13.59 -15.25 2.89
CA VAL A 1 12.43 -14.41 3.30
C VAL A 1 12.19 -13.42 2.17
N SER A 2 11.01 -13.41 1.55
CA SER A 2 10.70 -12.45 0.47
C SER A 2 10.39 -11.08 1.08
N MET A 3 10.97 -10.01 0.54
CA MET A 3 10.66 -8.62 0.91
C MET A 3 9.44 -8.13 0.12
N ALA A 4 8.67 -7.21 0.68
CA ALA A 4 7.49 -6.63 0.03
C ALA A 4 7.85 -5.88 -1.26
N VAL A 5 8.94 -5.12 -1.26
CA VAL A 5 9.43 -4.32 -2.36
C VAL A 5 10.94 -4.49 -2.47
N ARG A 6 11.45 -4.76 -3.68
CA ARG A 6 12.88 -4.83 -3.94
C ARG A 6 13.23 -4.08 -5.20
N ALA A 7 13.93 -2.95 -5.05
CA ALA A 7 14.51 -2.25 -6.17
C ALA A 7 15.78 -2.95 -6.69
N THR A 8 16.00 -2.85 -7.99
CA THR A 8 17.24 -3.26 -8.68
C THR A 8 18.46 -2.48 -8.19
N VAL A 9 18.29 -1.19 -7.91
CA VAL A 9 19.30 -0.27 -7.38
C VAL A 9 18.70 0.54 -6.23
N VAL A 10 19.51 0.91 -5.24
CA VAL A 10 19.06 1.71 -4.06
C VAL A 10 19.20 3.22 -4.25
N ARG A 11 19.83 3.65 -5.35
CA ARG A 11 19.88 5.05 -5.78
C ARG A 11 19.45 5.10 -7.23
N PHE A 12 18.41 5.88 -7.49
CA PHE A 12 17.81 5.93 -8.82
C PHE A 12 18.59 6.90 -9.71
N PRO A 13 18.69 6.62 -11.02
CA PRO A 13 19.17 7.59 -11.98
C PRO A 13 18.36 8.88 -11.88
N MET A 14 19.04 10.02 -11.93
CA MET A 14 18.39 11.34 -11.80
C MET A 14 17.60 11.73 -13.05
N ASP A 15 18.02 11.23 -14.21
CA ASP A 15 17.45 11.53 -15.51
C ASP A 15 17.58 10.33 -16.48
N PRO A 16 16.88 10.35 -17.63
CA PRO A 16 16.94 9.27 -18.60
C PRO A 16 18.33 9.01 -19.20
N ASN A 17 19.17 10.03 -19.36
CA ASN A 17 20.52 9.85 -19.91
C ASN A 17 21.41 9.08 -18.93
N ALA A 18 21.29 9.37 -17.63
CA ALA A 18 21.96 8.63 -16.58
C ALA A 18 21.49 7.17 -16.53
N LEU A 19 20.21 6.91 -16.76
CA LEU A 19 19.68 5.55 -16.86
C LEU A 19 20.29 4.80 -18.05
N GLU A 20 20.20 5.36 -19.25
CA GLU A 20 20.69 4.73 -20.49
C GLU A 20 22.20 4.48 -20.45
N SER A 21 22.98 5.46 -19.98
CA SER A 21 24.44 5.35 -19.90
C SER A 21 24.92 4.41 -18.79
N SER A 22 24.12 4.13 -17.76
CA SER A 22 24.51 3.25 -16.66
C SER A 22 24.59 1.77 -17.07
N GLY A 23 23.83 1.36 -18.08
CA GLY A 23 23.64 -0.06 -18.44
C GLY A 23 22.98 -0.90 -17.33
N LEU A 24 22.45 -0.28 -16.27
CA LEU A 24 21.81 -0.96 -15.15
C LEU A 24 20.32 -1.15 -15.44
N PRO A 25 19.76 -2.34 -15.12
CA PRO A 25 18.31 -2.49 -15.14
C PRO A 25 17.70 -1.59 -14.07
N TRP A 26 16.67 -0.82 -14.44
CA TRP A 26 15.89 -0.02 -13.51
C TRP A 26 14.48 -0.58 -13.40
N GLY A 27 14.13 -1.00 -12.20
CA GLY A 27 12.88 -1.69 -11.93
C GLY A 27 12.76 -2.13 -10.48
N VAL A 28 11.56 -2.59 -10.14
CA VAL A 28 11.17 -3.00 -8.79
C VAL A 28 10.43 -4.33 -8.87
N THR A 29 10.77 -5.27 -7.99
CA THR A 29 9.96 -6.47 -7.73
C THR A 29 9.06 -6.19 -6.54
N VAL A 30 7.77 -6.43 -6.70
CA VAL A 30 6.77 -6.29 -5.63
C VAL A 30 6.21 -7.66 -5.29
N THR A 31 6.19 -7.99 -4.00
CA THR A 31 5.56 -9.18 -3.43
C THR A 31 4.45 -8.72 -2.48
N PRO A 32 3.22 -8.46 -2.99
CA PRO A 32 2.18 -7.78 -2.21
C PRO A 32 1.82 -8.49 -0.90
N PHE A 33 1.74 -9.82 -0.92
CA PHE A 33 1.42 -10.65 0.26
C PHE A 33 2.66 -11.15 1.00
N ALA A 34 3.79 -10.42 0.94
CA ALA A 34 4.95 -10.76 1.73
C ALA A 34 4.61 -10.69 3.22
N ALA A 35 5.14 -11.61 4.03
CA ALA A 35 4.90 -11.58 5.48
C ALA A 35 5.57 -10.40 6.19
N LYS A 36 6.57 -9.76 5.55
CA LYS A 36 7.42 -8.71 6.12
C LYS A 36 7.87 -7.71 5.04
N ASP A 37 8.12 -6.48 5.47
CA ASP A 37 8.74 -5.41 4.68
C ASP A 37 10.27 -5.62 4.49
N GLU A 38 10.94 -4.64 3.90
CA GLU A 38 12.39 -4.66 3.63
C GLU A 38 13.24 -4.62 4.91
N ASN A 39 12.66 -4.18 6.01
CA ASN A 39 13.31 -4.06 7.33
C ASN A 39 12.99 -5.26 8.24
N GLY A 40 12.16 -6.20 7.78
CA GLY A 40 11.76 -7.39 8.54
C GLY A 40 10.57 -7.18 9.48
N ASN A 41 9.85 -6.06 9.35
CA ASN A 41 8.65 -5.75 10.11
C ASN A 41 7.41 -6.40 9.45
N PRO A 42 6.49 -6.98 10.24
CA PRO A 42 5.20 -7.42 9.71
C PRO A 42 4.31 -6.22 9.32
N PRO A 43 3.26 -6.43 8.52
CA PRO A 43 2.31 -5.37 8.20
C PRO A 43 1.59 -4.89 9.46
N VAL A 44 1.35 -3.59 9.56
CA VAL A 44 0.52 -3.01 10.63
C VAL A 44 -0.94 -3.08 10.18
N TYR A 45 -1.76 -3.76 10.98
CA TYR A 45 -3.19 -3.91 10.70
C TYR A 45 -4.00 -2.70 11.19
N GLY A 46 -5.05 -2.35 10.46
CA GLY A 46 -6.06 -1.41 10.95
C GLY A 46 -7.37 -1.45 10.19
N SER A 47 -8.27 -0.56 10.59
CA SER A 47 -9.62 -0.42 10.05
C SER A 47 -9.80 0.89 9.29
N ASP A 48 -11.02 1.10 8.80
CA ASP A 48 -11.48 2.36 8.21
C ASP A 48 -10.66 2.79 6.98
N SER A 49 -10.29 1.83 6.14
CA SER A 49 -9.63 2.10 4.84
C SER A 49 -10.36 3.13 3.97
N HIS A 50 -11.69 3.21 4.10
CA HIS A 50 -12.53 4.21 3.41
C HIS A 50 -12.22 5.66 3.82
N LEU A 51 -11.58 5.86 4.98
CA LEU A 51 -11.14 7.18 5.45
C LEU A 51 -9.74 7.55 4.96
N LEU A 52 -8.98 6.60 4.37
CA LEU A 52 -7.62 6.86 3.91
C LEU A 52 -7.66 7.85 2.72
N PRO A 53 -7.17 9.10 2.90
CA PRO A 53 -7.31 10.11 1.87
C PRO A 53 -6.39 9.81 0.69
N ARG A 54 -6.84 10.22 -0.49
CA ARG A 54 -6.05 10.17 -1.74
C ARG A 54 -5.77 11.58 -2.20
N CYS A 55 -4.62 11.77 -2.82
CA CYS A 55 -4.28 13.06 -3.41
C CYS A 55 -5.27 13.41 -4.54
N GLU A 56 -5.76 14.65 -4.55
CA GLU A 56 -6.73 15.12 -5.54
C GLU A 56 -6.15 15.20 -6.97
N ASN A 57 -4.82 15.28 -7.08
CA ASN A 57 -4.13 15.39 -8.36
C ASN A 57 -3.65 14.02 -8.89
N CYS A 58 -2.83 13.30 -8.11
CA CYS A 58 -2.19 12.06 -8.57
C CYS A 58 -2.87 10.78 -8.05
N TRP A 59 -3.89 10.89 -7.21
CA TRP A 59 -4.64 9.77 -6.62
C TRP A 59 -3.82 8.78 -5.78
N ALA A 60 -2.57 9.13 -5.43
CA ALA A 60 -1.78 8.38 -4.49
C ALA A 60 -2.40 8.45 -3.08
N TYR A 61 -2.34 7.36 -2.34
CA TYR A 61 -2.76 7.32 -0.95
C TYR A 61 -1.83 8.15 -0.08
N TYR A 62 -2.42 8.84 0.91
CA TYR A 62 -1.67 9.37 2.03
C TYR A 62 -0.88 8.25 2.72
N ASN A 63 0.34 8.57 3.15
CA ASN A 63 1.26 7.62 3.78
C ASN A 63 2.31 8.39 4.60
N THR A 64 3.20 7.66 5.27
CA THR A 64 4.24 8.18 6.16
C THR A 64 5.23 9.17 5.53
N TYR A 65 5.32 9.25 4.20
CA TYR A 65 6.19 10.19 3.49
C TYR A 65 5.51 11.52 3.18
N CYS A 66 4.20 11.64 3.40
CA CYS A 66 3.47 12.89 3.20
C CYS A 66 3.76 13.85 4.36
N GLU A 67 3.88 15.15 4.05
CA GLU A 67 4.07 16.17 5.08
C GLU A 67 2.69 16.59 5.62
N LEU A 68 2.44 16.31 6.90
CA LEU A 68 1.18 16.63 7.56
C LEU A 68 1.25 18.03 8.21
N GLU A 69 0.28 18.87 7.88
CA GLU A 69 0.03 20.15 8.53
C GLU A 69 -1.24 20.05 9.42
N GLN A 70 -1.60 21.16 10.09
CA GLN A 70 -2.74 21.16 11.03
C GLN A 70 -4.08 20.80 10.37
N TRP A 71 -4.28 21.20 9.10
CA TRP A 71 -5.57 21.08 8.40
C TRP A 71 -5.44 20.50 6.98
N ALA A 72 -4.23 20.11 6.59
CA ALA A 72 -3.89 19.74 5.23
C ALA A 72 -2.68 18.81 5.23
N TRP A 73 -2.37 18.25 4.06
CA TRP A 73 -1.15 17.47 3.85
C TRP A 73 -0.63 17.65 2.44
N SER A 74 0.70 17.63 2.30
CA SER A 74 1.39 17.71 1.02
C SER A 74 1.73 16.31 0.51
N CYS A 75 1.33 16.02 -0.73
CA CYS A 75 1.56 14.71 -1.34
C CYS A 75 3.05 14.45 -1.62
N ALA A 76 3.58 13.34 -1.11
CA ALA A 76 4.97 12.94 -1.31
C ALA A 76 5.37 12.72 -2.78
N PHE A 77 4.41 12.44 -3.67
CA PHE A 77 4.68 12.12 -5.07
C PHE A 77 4.64 13.34 -6.00
N CYS A 78 3.69 14.24 -5.80
CA CYS A 78 3.44 15.36 -6.71
C CYS A 78 3.47 16.75 -6.04
N GLY A 79 3.61 16.81 -4.72
CA GLY A 79 3.66 18.06 -3.96
C GLY A 79 2.34 18.80 -3.83
N THR A 80 1.23 18.30 -4.39
CA THR A 80 -0.10 18.93 -4.23
C THR A 80 -0.50 18.95 -2.76
N LEU A 81 -0.94 20.12 -2.28
CA LEU A 81 -1.54 20.32 -0.96
C LEU A 81 -3.02 19.89 -0.99
N ASN A 82 -3.42 19.01 -0.08
CA ASN A 82 -4.78 18.47 -0.01
C ASN A 82 -5.38 18.81 1.36
N GLY A 83 -6.63 19.26 1.39
CA GLY A 83 -7.33 19.56 2.64
C GLY A 83 -7.71 18.29 3.40
N LEU A 84 -7.75 18.37 4.74
CA LEU A 84 -8.29 17.30 5.59
C LEU A 84 -9.75 17.59 5.96
N SER A 85 -10.57 16.53 5.98
CA SER A 85 -11.91 16.61 6.57
C SER A 85 -11.83 16.70 8.10
N SER A 86 -12.90 17.19 8.74
CA SER A 86 -12.99 17.26 10.21
C SER A 86 -12.72 15.91 10.90
N GLN A 87 -13.19 14.81 10.29
CA GLN A 87 -12.96 13.45 10.78
C GLN A 87 -11.49 13.03 10.63
N ALA A 88 -10.88 13.35 9.48
CA ALA A 88 -9.48 13.06 9.21
C ALA A 88 -8.54 13.84 10.15
N ILE A 89 -8.85 15.10 10.46
CA ILE A 89 -8.08 15.90 11.43
C ILE A 89 -8.01 15.20 12.79
N GLY A 90 -9.14 14.69 13.28
CA GLY A 90 -9.16 13.92 14.53
C GLY A 90 -8.24 12.70 14.46
N ARG A 91 -8.35 11.91 13.38
CA ARG A 91 -7.52 10.71 13.15
C ARG A 91 -6.02 11.02 13.10
N TYR A 92 -5.63 12.11 12.43
CA TYR A 92 -4.21 12.43 12.19
C TYR A 92 -3.58 13.38 13.21
N SER A 93 -4.36 13.93 14.15
CA SER A 93 -3.90 14.91 15.15
C SER A 93 -2.87 14.40 16.15
N LEU A 94 -2.80 13.08 16.38
CA LEU A 94 -1.88 12.48 17.35
C LEU A 94 -0.79 11.68 16.61
N PRO A 95 0.49 11.83 17.00
CA PRO A 95 1.54 10.93 16.51
C PRO A 95 1.19 9.47 16.82
N GLN A 96 1.43 8.56 15.86
CA GLN A 96 1.19 7.12 16.00
C GLN A 96 -0.28 6.72 16.26
N SER A 97 -1.24 7.53 15.83
CA SER A 97 -2.67 7.26 16.00
C SER A 97 -3.27 6.22 15.06
N CYS A 98 -2.66 6.02 13.89
CA CYS A 98 -3.20 5.18 12.82
C CYS A 98 -2.10 4.52 11.99
N PRO A 99 -2.33 3.33 11.41
CA PRO A 99 -1.30 2.56 10.71
C PRO A 99 -0.55 3.33 9.64
N GLU A 100 -1.26 4.16 8.85
CA GLU A 100 -0.69 4.92 7.74
C GLU A 100 0.27 6.05 8.18
N ASN A 101 0.29 6.40 9.47
CA ASN A 101 1.27 7.31 10.09
C ASN A 101 2.45 6.56 10.75
N MET A 102 2.31 5.25 10.95
CA MET A 102 3.28 4.43 11.69
C MET A 102 4.17 3.59 10.78
N SER A 103 3.63 3.15 9.64
CA SER A 103 4.27 2.18 8.76
C SER A 103 3.93 2.46 7.30
N SER A 104 4.89 2.19 6.40
CA SER A 104 4.67 2.13 4.96
C SER A 104 4.16 0.76 4.48
N PHE A 105 4.07 -0.22 5.39
CA PHE A 105 3.56 -1.56 5.13
C PHE A 105 2.39 -1.84 6.06
N ILE A 106 1.17 -1.72 5.53
CA ILE A 106 -0.08 -1.79 6.29
C ILE A 106 -1.12 -2.63 5.55
N ASP A 107 -1.98 -3.28 6.32
CA ASP A 107 -3.18 -3.94 5.84
C ASP A 107 -4.39 -3.25 6.48
N LEU A 108 -5.25 -2.65 5.66
CA LEU A 108 -6.45 -1.98 6.15
C LEU A 108 -7.69 -2.77 5.74
N GLU A 109 -8.58 -3.03 6.69
CA GLU A 109 -9.86 -3.66 6.43
C GLU A 109 -10.76 -2.72 5.60
N LEU A 110 -11.32 -3.27 4.52
CA LEU A 110 -12.35 -2.61 3.72
C LEU A 110 -13.71 -2.80 4.41
N PRO A 111 -14.52 -1.74 4.58
CA PRO A 111 -15.88 -1.93 5.04
C PRO A 111 -16.63 -2.83 4.06
N VAL A 112 -17.45 -3.73 4.59
CA VAL A 112 -18.27 -4.61 3.76
C VAL A 112 -19.34 -3.75 3.09
N GLU A 113 -19.25 -3.56 1.77
CA GLU A 113 -20.32 -2.93 1.01
C GLU A 113 -21.41 -3.97 0.67
N GLY A 114 -22.65 -3.75 1.12
CA GLY A 114 -23.82 -4.58 0.80
C GLY A 114 -24.75 -4.86 1.99
N SER A 115 -26.02 -5.17 1.73
CA SER A 115 -26.95 -5.68 2.75
C SER A 115 -26.58 -7.12 3.15
N GLU A 116 -26.95 -7.62 4.34
CA GLU A 116 -26.61 -8.99 4.82
C GLU A 116 -26.94 -10.10 3.80
N GLU A 117 -27.89 -9.87 2.88
CA GLU A 117 -28.28 -10.78 1.80
C GLU A 117 -27.38 -10.71 0.55
N GLU A 118 -26.70 -9.59 0.29
CA GLU A 118 -25.69 -9.44 -0.77
C GLU A 118 -24.29 -9.91 -0.34
N VAL A 119 -24.07 -10.06 0.98
CA VAL A 119 -22.85 -10.62 1.59
C VAL A 119 -22.83 -12.15 1.52
N LEU A 120 -23.32 -12.73 0.42
CA LEU A 120 -22.80 -14.01 -0.04
C LEU A 120 -21.36 -13.76 -0.54
N GLN A 121 -20.45 -13.41 0.37
CA GLN A 121 -19.02 -13.41 0.12
C GLN A 121 -18.69 -14.78 -0.44
N ALA A 122 -18.35 -14.85 -1.72
CA ALA A 122 -17.87 -16.06 -2.35
C ALA A 122 -16.58 -16.45 -1.62
N ARG A 123 -16.69 -17.30 -0.59
CA ARG A 123 -15.52 -17.81 0.13
C ARG A 123 -14.82 -18.75 -0.83
N PRO A 124 -13.54 -18.53 -1.15
CA PRO A 124 -12.82 -19.41 -2.04
C PRO A 124 -12.82 -20.82 -1.46
N VAL A 125 -13.10 -21.81 -2.30
CA VAL A 125 -13.05 -23.23 -1.94
C VAL A 125 -11.88 -23.88 -2.66
N TYR A 126 -11.17 -24.75 -1.96
CA TYR A 126 -10.14 -25.58 -2.57
C TYR A 126 -10.79 -26.81 -3.18
N VAL A 127 -10.62 -27.00 -4.49
CA VAL A 127 -11.06 -28.21 -5.21
C VAL A 127 -9.82 -29.00 -5.59
N ALA A 128 -9.65 -30.19 -4.99
CA ALA A 128 -8.60 -31.11 -5.37
C ALA A 128 -9.11 -32.00 -6.52
N ALA A 129 -8.60 -31.78 -7.73
CA ALA A 129 -8.82 -32.66 -8.87
C ALA A 129 -7.66 -33.66 -8.94
N VAL A 130 -7.96 -34.96 -8.81
CA VAL A 130 -6.97 -36.04 -8.85
C VAL A 130 -7.20 -36.86 -10.11
N ASP A 131 -6.19 -36.91 -10.97
CA ASP A 131 -6.21 -37.79 -12.14
C ASP A 131 -6.00 -39.25 -11.70
N LEU A 132 -6.90 -40.13 -12.14
CA LEU A 132 -6.87 -41.58 -11.87
C LEU A 132 -6.54 -42.40 -13.13
N SER A 133 -6.14 -41.74 -14.22
CA SER A 133 -5.68 -42.42 -15.43
C SER A 133 -4.39 -43.20 -15.15
N SER A 134 -4.24 -44.35 -15.80
CA SER A 134 -3.00 -45.14 -15.72
C SER A 134 -1.87 -44.35 -16.38
N SER A 135 -0.76 -44.16 -15.67
CA SER A 135 0.50 -43.77 -16.30
C SER A 135 1.01 -44.99 -17.06
N GLU A 136 1.20 -44.89 -18.37
CA GLU A 136 1.86 -45.95 -19.16
C GLU A 136 3.32 -46.19 -18.72
#